data_AF-A0AA36J035-F1
#
_entry.id   AF-A0AA36J035-F1
#
_cell.length_a   1.000
_cell.length_b   1.000
_cell.length_c   1.000
_cell.angle_alpha   90.00
_cell.angle_beta   90.00
_cell.angle_gamma   90.00
#
_symmetry.space_group_name_H-M   'P 1'
#
loop_
_entity.id
_entity.type
_entity.pdbx_description
1 polymer ?
#
loop_
_entity_poly.entity_id
_entity_poly.type
_entity_poly.pdbx_seq_one_letter_code
_entity_poly.pdbx_strand_id
1 'polypeptide(L)'
;MEVTAALSRLVDAYLQHGPDAAVLPAVRKACDALQVVPADRSYRYAFTENYVLLLREDLDYRPEILNAAMLQEPDLWVNGNLHHISPATMQKGRHLRKCFLQICDLLAHPGREVSLLVSGRLKRALSVFEQAWVRYEESYVRDLIVIETFARRPLERAVHVELALLELEYPSDSRRKPPTPTQPTLIPKPVGLQPPQLTAPTERPSDSAHARDRTASAATEPSLPHRHRHPDLRAEDFSAFSHDSECECPRSRQQTRSGEAMAPAAAAAVSAAQTARAARKCELRHLAFSAASCARHSPRRLLLEELLHRVGELNACANAKGKGRQDMTVSVLEAAADSYLTEDRANDPTSRARKALACAVLEGFLEVRHYLSAVSMRMLWIDPQLSSNEDLEGSLMAWEDAWELGTSFLLKPELRDAICGVAADTSCACEFEPTLAGLIEDQDAELFMILPRLVLLSGLRSPSHLALAQEILPELEAPVQEGAQPYPFAELRQALGQLSIHQGDGWQFLMAKAIQGPGQAAADERGRAVEAFLRQLEGFSIQLQRKQPEVWNRCCCLLLRCVSAAADSTCVAL
;
A
#
# COMPACT_ATOMS: atom_id res chain seq x y z
N MET A 1 53.34 3.66 22.63
CA MET A 1 52.97 2.53 21.77
C MET A 1 51.62 2.72 21.09
N GLU A 2 50.64 3.31 21.78
CA GLU A 2 49.29 3.54 21.24
C GLU A 2 49.26 4.39 19.96
N VAL A 3 50.06 5.46 19.89
CA VAL A 3 50.16 6.33 18.69
C VAL A 3 50.64 5.57 17.46
N THR A 4 51.77 4.86 17.56
CA THR A 4 52.33 4.10 16.44
C THR A 4 51.34 3.06 15.93
N ALA A 5 50.66 2.33 16.82
CA ALA A 5 49.66 1.34 16.44
C ALA A 5 48.43 1.95 15.77
N ALA A 6 47.94 3.10 16.24
CA ALA A 6 46.82 3.80 15.61
C ALA A 6 47.19 4.32 14.21
N LEU A 7 48.41 4.86 14.05
CA LEU A 7 48.91 5.32 12.76
C LEU A 7 49.11 4.18 11.76
N SER A 8 49.69 3.05 12.20
CA SER A 8 49.81 1.86 11.36
C SER A 8 48.43 1.40 10.87
N ARG A 9 47.44 1.29 11.77
CA ARG A 9 46.06 0.94 11.38
C ARG A 9 45.42 1.91 10.41
N LEU A 10 45.70 3.21 10.52
CA LEU A 10 45.21 4.21 9.57
C LEU A 10 45.85 4.03 8.19
N VAL A 11 47.15 3.79 8.13
CA VAL A 11 47.85 3.50 6.87
C VAL A 11 47.31 2.22 6.25
N ASP A 12 47.18 1.14 7.04
CA ASP A 12 46.67 -0.15 6.56
C ASP A 12 45.24 -0.02 6.01
N ALA A 13 44.36 0.68 6.73
CA ALA A 13 42.99 0.95 6.27
C ALA A 13 42.97 1.75 4.96
N TYR A 14 43.84 2.76 4.83
CA TYR A 14 43.96 3.52 3.58
C TYR A 14 44.52 2.67 2.43
N LEU A 15 45.53 1.84 2.67
CA LEU A 15 46.08 0.95 1.64
C LEU A 15 45.05 -0.09 1.17
N GLN A 16 44.17 -0.53 2.07
CA GLN A 16 43.12 -1.49 1.78
C GLN A 16 41.94 -0.87 1.01
N HIS A 17 41.49 0.32 1.42
CA HIS A 17 40.23 0.90 0.94
C HIS A 17 40.40 2.14 0.04
N GLY A 18 41.59 2.73 -0.01
CA GLY A 18 41.85 3.98 -0.72
C GLY A 18 41.17 5.18 -0.03
N PRO A 19 40.85 6.26 -0.79
CA PRO A 19 40.16 7.44 -0.26
C PRO A 19 38.65 7.19 -0.11
N ASP A 20 38.29 6.19 0.69
CA ASP A 20 36.91 5.74 0.92
C ASP A 20 36.46 5.99 2.37
N ALA A 21 35.14 6.05 2.59
CA ALA A 21 34.56 6.22 3.91
C ALA A 21 34.88 5.08 4.89
N ALA A 22 35.25 3.89 4.40
CA ALA A 22 35.73 2.78 5.22
C ALA A 22 36.97 3.13 6.06
N VAL A 23 37.73 4.18 5.70
CA VAL A 23 38.92 4.63 6.45
C VAL A 23 38.54 5.45 7.70
N LEU A 24 37.32 5.98 7.79
CA LEU A 24 36.87 6.88 8.85
C LEU A 24 37.05 6.35 10.29
N PRO A 25 36.77 5.07 10.62
CA PRO A 25 37.02 4.54 11.96
C PRO A 25 38.51 4.60 12.36
N ALA A 26 39.41 4.42 11.39
CA ALA A 26 40.84 4.53 11.63
C ALA A 26 41.29 6.00 11.76
N VAL A 27 40.67 6.92 11.02
CA VAL A 27 40.86 8.37 11.18
C VAL A 27 40.51 8.81 12.60
N ARG A 28 39.36 8.36 13.12
CA ARG A 28 38.92 8.65 14.50
C ARG A 28 39.96 8.19 15.53
N LYS A 29 40.38 6.92 15.45
CA LYS A 29 41.41 6.35 16.34
C LYS A 29 42.74 7.11 16.26
N ALA A 30 43.11 7.59 15.07
CA ALA A 30 44.30 8.41 14.90
C ALA A 30 44.14 9.81 15.51
N CYS A 31 42.96 10.44 15.42
CA CYS A 31 42.65 11.70 16.10
C CYS A 31 42.82 11.56 17.62
N ASP A 32 42.27 10.49 18.22
CA ASP A 32 42.38 10.24 19.66
C ASP A 32 43.84 10.02 20.08
N ALA A 33 44.55 9.15 19.36
CA ALA A 33 45.95 8.85 19.64
C ALA A 33 46.87 10.08 19.50
N LEU A 34 46.62 10.94 18.52
CA LEU A 34 47.37 12.18 18.31
C LEU A 34 46.89 13.34 19.18
N GLN A 35 45.87 13.15 20.03
CA GLN A 35 45.25 14.19 20.85
C GLN A 35 44.84 15.39 19.99
N VAL A 36 44.12 15.13 18.90
CA VAL A 36 43.44 16.17 18.12
C VAL A 36 42.24 16.64 18.96
N VAL A 37 42.16 17.95 19.20
CA VAL A 37 41.03 18.52 19.95
C VAL A 37 39.76 18.35 19.11
N PRO A 38 38.73 17.65 19.61
CA PRO A 38 37.47 17.51 18.90
C PRO A 38 36.83 18.88 18.67
N ALA A 39 36.28 19.11 17.49
CA ALA A 39 35.49 20.31 17.23
C ALA A 39 34.14 20.24 17.97
N ASP A 40 33.62 21.39 18.38
CA ASP A 40 32.33 21.48 19.07
C ASP A 40 31.20 20.93 18.21
N ARG A 41 30.37 20.06 18.79
CA ARG A 41 29.20 19.44 18.16
C ARG A 41 27.89 19.83 18.84
N SER A 42 27.89 20.87 19.67
CA SER A 42 26.70 21.36 20.36
C SER A 42 25.54 21.72 19.41
N TYR A 43 25.84 22.07 18.15
CA TYR A 43 24.83 22.32 17.12
C TYR A 43 23.90 21.13 16.87
N ARG A 44 24.32 19.88 17.16
CA ARG A 44 23.48 18.69 16.97
C ARG A 44 22.21 18.72 17.81
N TYR A 45 22.24 19.39 18.98
CA TYR A 45 21.07 19.55 19.84
C TYR A 45 20.01 20.51 19.26
N ALA A 46 20.36 21.28 18.22
CA ALA A 46 19.44 22.17 17.52
C ALA A 46 18.80 21.51 16.28
N PHE A 47 19.14 20.26 15.98
CA PHE A 47 18.48 19.50 14.91
C PHE A 47 17.10 18.99 15.32
N THR A 48 16.33 18.47 14.36
CA THR A 48 15.08 17.78 14.63
C THR A 48 15.32 16.47 15.39
N GLU A 49 14.31 15.99 16.12
CA GLU A 49 14.44 14.85 17.05
C GLU A 49 15.04 13.60 16.39
N ASN A 50 14.64 13.28 15.16
CA ASN A 50 15.18 12.15 14.39
C ASN A 50 16.71 12.28 14.18
N TYR A 51 17.20 13.46 13.82
CA TYR A 51 18.64 13.72 13.63
C TYR A 51 19.39 13.81 14.96
N VAL A 52 18.78 14.36 16.01
CA VAL A 52 19.35 14.35 17.36
C VAL A 52 19.61 12.91 17.78
N LEU A 53 18.64 12.01 17.59
CA LEU A 53 18.78 10.59 17.93
C LEU A 53 19.80 9.89 17.05
N LEU A 54 19.77 10.14 15.73
CA LEU A 54 20.71 9.56 14.77
C LEU A 54 22.17 9.95 15.05
N LEU A 55 22.40 11.16 15.58
CA LEU A 55 23.73 11.73 15.80
C LEU A 55 24.11 11.88 17.29
N ARG A 56 23.30 11.32 18.21
CA ARG A 56 23.41 11.58 19.66
C ARG A 56 24.65 10.98 20.30
N GLU A 57 25.02 9.78 19.90
CA GLU A 57 25.87 8.93 20.74
C GLU A 57 27.35 8.92 20.34
N ASP A 58 27.70 9.34 19.11
CA ASP A 58 29.08 9.20 18.64
C ASP A 58 29.74 10.51 18.19
N LEU A 59 31.01 10.67 18.62
CA LEU A 59 31.98 11.55 17.97
C LEU A 59 32.47 10.99 16.62
N ASP A 60 31.87 9.90 16.15
CA ASP A 60 32.24 9.19 14.94
C ASP A 60 31.79 9.93 13.69
N TYR A 61 32.59 9.72 12.66
CA TYR A 61 32.35 10.23 11.32
C TYR A 61 31.38 9.29 10.61
N ARG A 62 30.19 9.79 10.29
CA ARG A 62 29.17 9.05 9.53
C ARG A 62 29.57 8.95 8.05
N PRO A 63 29.69 7.74 7.47
CA PRO A 63 30.09 7.55 6.07
C PRO A 63 29.26 8.37 5.07
N GLU A 64 27.97 8.53 5.33
CA GLU A 64 27.02 9.22 4.46
C GLU A 64 27.37 10.71 4.29
N ILE A 65 27.88 11.35 5.35
CA ILE A 65 28.31 12.76 5.32
C ILE A 65 29.56 12.90 4.45
N LEU A 66 30.54 12.00 4.59
CA LEU A 66 31.72 12.04 3.73
C LEU A 66 31.35 11.75 2.27
N ASN A 67 30.51 10.75 2.03
CA ASN A 67 30.07 10.39 0.69
C ASN A 67 29.35 11.55 0.01
N ALA A 68 28.47 12.28 0.71
CA ALA A 68 27.85 13.50 0.20
C ALA A 68 28.89 14.58 -0.16
N ALA A 69 29.90 14.79 0.68
CA ALA A 69 31.00 15.71 0.39
C ALA A 69 31.87 15.25 -0.80
N MET A 70 32.04 13.95 -1.00
CA MET A 70 32.84 13.40 -2.11
C MET A 70 32.12 13.53 -3.44
N LEU A 71 30.83 13.19 -3.48
CA LEU A 71 29.98 13.22 -4.68
C LEU A 71 29.79 14.63 -5.24
N GLN A 72 29.72 15.65 -4.37
CA GLN A 72 29.54 17.05 -4.80
C GLN A 72 28.29 17.30 -5.65
N GLU A 73 27.24 16.50 -5.45
CA GLU A 73 25.97 16.65 -6.16
C GLU A 73 25.04 17.60 -5.39
N PRO A 74 24.71 18.78 -5.96
CA PRO A 74 23.85 19.75 -5.28
C PRO A 74 22.37 19.35 -5.28
N ASP A 75 21.98 18.40 -6.12
CA ASP A 75 20.58 18.16 -6.47
C ASP A 75 20.03 16.89 -5.81
N LEU A 76 18.82 16.98 -5.26
CA LEU A 76 18.10 15.90 -4.62
C LEU A 76 16.69 15.81 -5.20
N TRP A 77 16.34 14.65 -5.75
CA TRP A 77 14.98 14.36 -6.20
C TRP A 77 14.19 13.72 -5.07
N VAL A 78 13.12 14.37 -4.64
CA VAL A 78 12.23 13.84 -3.59
C VAL A 78 10.78 14.07 -4.04
N ASN A 79 9.96 13.01 -4.06
CA ASN A 79 8.54 13.09 -4.44
C ASN A 79 8.29 13.77 -5.80
N GLY A 80 9.18 13.53 -6.77
CA GLY A 80 9.10 14.14 -8.12
C GLY A 80 9.55 15.60 -8.19
N ASN A 81 9.99 16.21 -7.08
CA ASN A 81 10.50 17.57 -7.05
C ASN A 81 12.03 17.61 -6.90
N LEU A 82 12.65 18.57 -7.59
CA LEU A 82 14.08 18.84 -7.49
C LEU A 82 14.34 19.82 -6.34
N HIS A 83 15.21 19.43 -5.42
CA HIS A 83 15.66 20.23 -4.28
C HIS A 83 17.17 20.45 -4.38
N HIS A 84 17.64 21.57 -3.84
CA HIS A 84 19.05 21.96 -3.92
C HIS A 84 19.67 22.11 -2.53
N ILE A 85 20.83 21.49 -2.33
CA ILE A 85 21.75 21.81 -1.24
C ILE A 85 22.34 23.19 -1.50
N SER A 86 22.40 24.03 -0.47
CA SER A 86 22.79 25.43 -0.65
C SER A 86 24.23 25.55 -1.20
N PRO A 87 24.53 26.55 -2.05
CA PRO A 87 25.89 26.76 -2.56
C PRO A 87 26.94 26.90 -1.45
N ALA A 88 26.55 27.50 -0.32
CA ALA A 88 27.41 27.63 0.87
C ALA A 88 27.73 26.26 1.50
N THR A 89 26.75 25.38 1.65
CA THR A 89 26.97 23.99 2.09
C THR A 89 27.86 23.24 1.12
N MET A 90 27.64 23.38 -0.19
CA MET A 90 28.49 22.75 -1.21
C MET A 90 29.94 23.22 -1.14
N GLN A 91 30.18 24.51 -0.92
CA GLN A 91 31.53 25.05 -0.72
C GLN A 91 32.21 24.42 0.51
N LYS A 92 31.48 24.27 1.62
CA LYS A 92 31.98 23.56 2.82
C LYS A 92 32.29 22.10 2.52
N GLY A 93 31.47 21.43 1.70
CA GLY A 93 31.72 20.05 1.25
C GLY A 93 32.99 19.93 0.40
N ARG A 94 33.25 20.86 -0.52
CA ARG A 94 34.52 20.90 -1.29
C ARG A 94 35.72 21.07 -0.38
N HIS A 95 35.57 21.90 0.66
CA HIS A 95 36.62 22.10 1.64
C HIS A 95 36.89 20.81 2.44
N LEU A 96 35.84 20.14 2.93
CA LEU A 96 35.97 18.85 3.61
C LEU A 96 36.64 17.80 2.72
N ARG A 97 36.18 17.65 1.47
CA ARG A 97 36.79 16.75 0.47
C ARG A 97 38.28 17.04 0.28
N LYS A 98 38.66 18.31 0.14
CA LYS A 98 40.07 18.71 0.01
C LYS A 98 40.88 18.31 1.25
N CYS A 99 40.37 18.54 2.45
CA CYS A 99 41.03 18.17 3.69
C CYS A 99 41.19 16.64 3.83
N PHE A 100 40.18 15.88 3.43
CA PHE A 100 40.24 14.42 3.42
C PHE A 100 41.29 13.88 2.43
N LEU A 101 41.33 14.42 1.21
CA LEU A 101 42.34 14.05 0.21
C LEU A 101 43.76 14.41 0.67
N GLN A 102 43.94 15.52 1.39
CA GLN A 102 45.24 15.86 1.99
C GLN A 102 45.71 14.83 3.02
N ILE A 103 44.79 14.24 3.79
CA ILE A 103 45.13 13.13 4.70
C ILE A 103 45.54 11.91 3.86
N CYS A 104 44.77 11.58 2.83
CA CYS A 104 45.06 10.46 1.93
C CYS A 104 46.45 10.61 1.27
N ASP A 105 46.81 11.80 0.79
CA ASP A 105 48.11 12.06 0.15
C ASP A 105 49.28 11.84 1.13
N LEU A 106 49.10 12.21 2.40
CA LEU A 106 50.07 11.96 3.47
C LEU A 106 50.20 10.45 3.79
N LEU A 107 49.11 9.69 3.66
CA LEU A 107 49.09 8.25 3.89
C LEU A 107 49.63 7.44 2.69
N ALA A 108 49.52 7.97 1.47
CA ALA A 108 49.99 7.34 0.24
C ALA A 108 51.52 7.29 0.11
N HIS A 109 52.22 8.20 0.81
CA HIS A 109 53.68 8.26 0.83
C HIS A 109 54.19 8.09 2.26
N PRO A 110 53.96 6.91 2.89
CA PRO A 110 54.52 6.65 4.19
C PRO A 110 56.03 6.56 3.97
N GLY A 111 56.77 7.63 4.32
CA GLY A 111 58.22 7.56 4.36
C GLY A 111 58.63 6.31 5.14
N ARG A 112 59.74 5.67 4.76
CA ARG A 112 60.19 4.37 5.33
C ARG A 112 60.27 4.32 6.86
N GLU A 113 60.18 5.47 7.53
CA GLU A 113 59.89 5.56 8.95
C GLU A 113 58.75 6.56 9.15
N VAL A 114 57.70 6.16 9.89
CA VAL A 114 56.69 7.05 10.47
C VAL A 114 57.40 7.94 11.51
N SER A 115 58.17 8.90 11.01
CA SER A 115 58.97 9.82 11.80
C SER A 115 58.07 10.75 12.62
N LEU A 116 58.56 11.23 13.75
CA LEU A 116 57.94 12.28 14.56
C LEU A 116 57.55 13.53 13.74
N LEU A 117 58.20 13.78 12.60
CA LEU A 117 57.84 14.87 11.69
C LEU A 117 56.54 14.59 10.92
N VAL A 118 56.26 13.33 10.59
CA VAL A 118 55.03 12.90 9.90
C VAL A 118 53.84 12.99 10.85
N SER A 119 54.00 12.61 12.12
CA SER A 119 52.92 12.72 13.12
C SER A 119 52.52 14.18 13.36
N GLY A 120 53.46 15.12 13.35
CA GLY A 120 53.16 16.55 13.48
C GLY A 120 52.37 17.12 12.28
N ARG A 121 52.69 16.70 11.05
CA ARG A 121 51.94 17.11 9.85
C ARG A 121 50.55 16.47 9.81
N LEU A 122 50.45 15.18 10.11
CA LEU A 122 49.19 14.46 10.14
C LEU A 122 48.26 14.99 11.23
N LYS A 123 48.76 15.27 12.44
CA LYS A 123 47.98 15.91 13.52
C LYS A 123 47.36 17.23 13.07
N ARG A 124 48.11 18.07 12.35
CA ARG A 124 47.58 19.33 11.78
C ARG A 124 46.51 19.06 10.72
N ALA A 125 46.76 18.13 9.79
CA ALA A 125 45.80 17.77 8.75
C ALA A 125 44.48 17.24 9.34
N LEU A 126 44.56 16.35 10.33
CA LEU A 126 43.42 15.81 11.07
C LEU A 126 42.66 16.90 11.84
N SER A 127 43.36 17.86 12.45
CA SER A 127 42.71 18.99 13.12
C SER A 127 41.94 19.90 12.15
N VAL A 128 42.49 20.15 10.96
CA VAL A 128 41.78 20.92 9.91
C VAL A 128 40.59 20.12 9.37
N PHE A 129 40.76 18.82 9.14
CA PHE A 129 39.68 17.92 8.73
C PHE A 129 38.54 17.89 9.74
N GLU A 130 38.83 17.78 11.03
CA GLU A 130 37.83 17.79 12.11
C GLU A 130 36.97 19.08 12.10
N GLN A 131 37.59 20.24 11.91
CA GLN A 131 36.84 21.51 11.79
C GLN A 131 36.03 21.60 10.50
N ALA A 132 36.59 21.12 9.38
CA ALA A 132 35.89 21.08 8.10
C ALA A 132 34.69 20.13 8.15
N TRP A 133 34.82 19.01 8.87
CA TRP A 133 33.76 18.02 9.09
C TRP A 133 32.56 18.65 9.76
N VAL A 134 32.77 19.19 10.97
CA VAL A 134 31.72 19.81 11.78
C VAL A 134 30.99 20.90 11.00
N ARG A 135 31.72 21.77 10.31
CA ARG A 135 31.12 22.86 9.53
C ARG A 135 30.26 22.34 8.38
N TYR A 136 30.70 21.29 7.69
CA TYR A 136 29.94 20.69 6.60
C TYR A 136 28.73 19.91 7.12
N GLU A 137 28.92 19.03 8.11
CA GLU A 137 27.86 18.25 8.75
C GLU A 137 26.73 19.16 9.23
N GLU A 138 27.05 20.22 9.97
CA GLU A 138 26.06 21.19 10.45
C GLU A 138 25.24 21.79 9.31
N SER A 139 25.92 22.27 8.26
CA SER A 139 25.29 22.95 7.13
C SER A 139 24.46 21.98 6.28
N TYR A 140 24.98 20.78 6.06
CA TYR A 140 24.37 19.75 5.24
C TYR A 140 23.13 19.17 5.89
N VAL A 141 23.20 18.81 7.18
CA VAL A 141 22.03 18.31 7.91
C VAL A 141 20.95 19.38 8.03
N ARG A 142 21.30 20.67 8.19
CA ARG A 142 20.31 21.76 8.15
C ARG A 142 19.61 21.85 6.79
N ASP A 143 20.35 21.77 5.69
CA ASP A 143 19.76 21.77 4.34
C ASP A 143 18.84 20.55 4.15
N LEU A 144 19.24 19.36 4.62
CA LEU A 144 18.39 18.17 4.59
C LEU A 144 17.11 18.35 5.41
N ILE A 145 17.18 18.85 6.64
CA ILE A 145 15.99 19.10 7.48
C ILE A 145 14.99 20.01 6.74
N VAL A 146 15.49 21.06 6.07
CA VAL A 146 14.64 21.95 5.27
C VAL A 146 13.99 21.16 4.13
N ILE A 147 14.77 20.42 3.35
CA ILE A 147 14.27 19.62 2.21
C ILE A 147 13.22 18.60 2.66
N GLU A 148 13.50 17.85 3.72
CA GLU A 148 12.56 16.88 4.28
C GLU A 148 11.26 17.52 4.76
N THR A 149 11.35 18.69 5.40
CA THR A 149 10.17 19.45 5.82
C THR A 149 9.32 19.84 4.60
N PHE A 150 9.93 20.27 3.50
CA PHE A 150 9.21 20.53 2.25
C PHE A 150 8.60 19.25 1.66
N ALA A 151 9.35 18.15 1.65
CA ALA A 151 8.94 16.88 1.06
C ALA A 151 7.73 16.27 1.78
N ARG A 152 7.61 16.43 3.11
CA ARG A 152 6.48 15.94 3.92
C ARG A 152 5.22 16.81 3.84
N ARG A 153 5.28 18.01 3.24
CA ARG A 153 4.13 18.94 3.18
C ARG A 153 2.84 18.37 2.60
N PRO A 154 2.83 17.55 1.53
CA PRO A 154 1.60 16.95 1.04
C PRO A 154 0.89 16.13 2.12
N LEU A 155 1.65 15.33 2.87
CA LEU A 155 1.14 14.54 3.98
C LEU A 155 0.69 15.43 5.16
N GLU A 156 1.49 16.42 5.55
CA GLU A 156 1.13 17.36 6.64
C GLU A 156 -0.19 18.09 6.35
N ARG A 157 -0.40 18.54 5.11
CA ARG A 157 -1.64 19.20 4.70
C ARG A 157 -2.84 18.25 4.79
N ALA A 158 -2.70 17.00 4.32
CA ALA A 158 -3.76 16.00 4.43
C ALA A 158 -4.09 15.68 5.90
N VAL A 159 -3.07 15.50 6.75
CA VAL A 159 -3.24 15.28 8.20
C VAL A 159 -3.95 16.45 8.87
N HIS A 160 -3.58 17.69 8.54
CA HIS A 160 -4.22 18.87 9.12
C HIS A 160 -5.72 18.92 8.82
N VAL A 161 -6.11 18.64 7.58
CA VAL A 161 -7.53 18.63 7.18
C VAL A 161 -8.27 17.46 7.83
N GLU A 162 -7.65 16.28 7.94
CA GLU A 162 -8.25 15.14 8.65
C GLU A 162 -8.50 15.47 10.13
N LEU A 163 -7.55 16.09 10.83
CA LEU A 163 -7.74 16.49 12.23
C LEU A 163 -8.86 17.51 12.37
N ALA A 164 -8.95 18.50 11.48
CA ALA A 164 -10.05 19.47 11.46
C ALA A 164 -11.41 18.80 11.19
N LEU A 165 -11.45 17.78 10.32
CA LEU A 165 -12.65 17.01 10.04
C LEU A 165 -13.06 16.18 11.28
N LEU A 166 -12.11 15.53 11.95
CA LEU A 166 -12.35 14.78 13.19
C LEU A 166 -12.85 15.66 14.33
N GLU A 167 -12.32 16.87 14.51
CA GLU A 167 -12.80 17.84 15.50
C GLU A 167 -14.28 18.22 15.27
N LEU A 168 -14.70 18.31 14.00
CA LEU A 168 -16.07 18.63 13.63
C LEU A 168 -17.03 17.42 13.72
N GLU A 169 -16.53 16.23 13.45
CA GLU A 169 -17.26 14.96 13.51
C GLU A 169 -17.47 14.50 14.96
N TYR A 170 -16.45 14.69 15.79
CA TYR A 170 -16.41 14.34 17.20
C TYR A 170 -16.12 15.59 18.02
N PRO A 171 -17.05 16.57 18.05
CA PRO A 171 -16.89 17.73 18.90
C PRO A 171 -16.59 17.23 20.30
N SER A 172 -15.55 17.78 20.92
CA SER A 172 -15.02 17.38 22.23
C SER A 172 -16.07 17.62 23.31
N ASP A 173 -17.12 16.82 23.31
CA ASP A 173 -18.17 16.86 24.29
C ASP A 173 -17.53 16.32 25.56
N SER A 174 -17.24 17.25 26.45
CA SER A 174 -16.33 17.25 27.61
C SER A 174 -16.53 16.14 28.67
N ARG A 175 -17.16 15.01 28.33
CA ARG A 175 -17.41 13.87 29.23
C ARG A 175 -17.15 12.49 28.64
N ARG A 176 -16.87 12.34 27.33
CA ARG A 176 -16.51 11.02 26.77
C ARG A 176 -15.10 11.07 26.20
N LYS A 177 -14.19 10.35 26.85
CA LYS A 177 -12.84 10.09 26.33
C LYS A 177 -13.02 9.49 24.93
N PRO A 178 -12.36 10.02 23.88
CA PRO A 178 -12.48 9.46 22.53
C PRO A 178 -12.16 7.95 22.59
N PRO A 179 -12.82 7.12 21.77
CA PRO A 179 -12.44 5.72 21.63
C PRO A 179 -10.95 5.73 21.31
N THR A 180 -10.15 5.14 22.19
CA THR A 180 -8.72 4.98 21.92
C THR A 180 -8.67 4.20 20.61
N PRO A 181 -8.05 4.73 19.53
CA PRO A 181 -7.97 4.01 18.28
C PRO A 181 -7.49 2.61 18.62
N THR A 182 -8.31 1.61 18.26
CA THR A 182 -7.95 0.20 18.40
C THR A 182 -6.56 0.11 17.83
N GLN A 183 -5.56 -0.15 18.69
CA GLN A 183 -4.16 -0.03 18.27
C GLN A 183 -4.04 -0.79 16.96
N PRO A 184 -3.72 -0.13 15.83
CA PRO A 184 -3.37 -0.87 14.64
C PRO A 184 -2.28 -1.83 15.10
N THR A 185 -2.44 -3.12 14.78
CA THR A 185 -1.50 -4.20 15.11
C THR A 185 -0.11 -3.60 15.14
N LEU A 186 0.40 -3.40 16.36
CA LEU A 186 1.54 -2.52 16.58
C LEU A 186 2.64 -2.98 15.64
N ILE A 187 3.03 -2.13 14.68
CA ILE A 187 4.42 -2.15 14.24
C ILE A 187 5.20 -2.02 15.56
N PRO A 188 5.99 -3.04 15.95
CA PRO A 188 6.61 -3.05 17.25
C PRO A 188 7.37 -1.74 17.40
N LYS A 189 7.09 -1.01 18.49
CA LYS A 189 7.96 0.07 18.94
C LYS A 189 9.39 -0.45 18.82
N PRO A 190 10.34 0.29 18.21
CA PRO A 190 11.75 -0.07 18.32
C PRO A 190 12.03 -0.25 19.81
N VAL A 191 12.52 -1.43 20.17
CA VAL A 191 12.78 -1.81 21.55
C VAL A 191 13.68 -0.73 22.14
N GLY A 192 13.08 0.15 22.95
CA GLY A 192 13.83 1.11 23.73
C GLY A 192 14.69 0.29 24.69
N LEU A 193 15.99 0.29 24.45
CA LEU A 193 16.97 -0.14 25.43
C LEU A 193 16.71 0.67 26.71
N GLN A 194 16.19 0.01 27.74
CA GLN A 194 16.23 0.58 29.07
C GLN A 194 17.70 0.80 29.42
N PRO A 195 18.10 2.01 29.87
CA PRO A 195 19.45 2.22 30.34
C PRO A 195 19.73 1.26 31.50
N PRO A 196 20.85 0.53 31.50
CA PRO A 196 21.17 -0.37 32.60
C PRO A 196 21.34 0.47 33.87
N GLN A 197 20.58 0.15 34.91
CA GLN A 197 20.81 0.68 36.23
C GLN A 197 22.21 0.25 36.70
N LEU A 198 23.10 1.22 36.83
CA LEU A 198 24.42 1.07 37.45
C LEU A 198 24.25 0.57 38.90
N THR A 199 24.58 -0.69 39.13
CA THR A 199 24.91 -1.20 40.47
C THR A 199 26.42 -1.48 40.53
N ALA A 200 27.03 -1.08 41.65
CA ALA A 200 28.46 -1.11 41.90
C ALA A 200 29.06 -2.55 41.91
N PRO A 201 30.37 -2.71 41.63
CA PRO A 201 30.94 -4.01 41.33
C PRO A 201 31.24 -4.84 42.59
N THR A 202 30.91 -6.12 42.53
CA THR A 202 31.45 -7.14 43.45
C THR A 202 32.24 -8.15 42.62
N GLU A 203 33.45 -8.47 43.09
CA GLU A 203 34.48 -9.25 42.39
C GLU A 203 34.21 -10.77 42.31
N ARG A 204 34.88 -11.38 41.31
CA ARG A 204 35.30 -12.81 41.11
C ARG A 204 34.38 -13.73 40.29
N PRO A 205 34.90 -14.87 39.76
CA PRO A 205 35.91 -14.96 38.72
C PRO A 205 35.45 -15.86 37.54
N SER A 206 36.25 -15.80 36.47
CA SER A 206 36.31 -16.62 35.24
C SER A 206 35.73 -18.04 35.26
N ASP A 207 34.97 -18.40 34.20
CA ASP A 207 35.34 -19.51 33.30
C ASP A 207 34.54 -19.60 31.97
N SER A 208 35.31 -19.86 30.90
CA SER A 208 35.08 -20.52 29.60
C SER A 208 33.78 -20.36 28.77
N ALA A 209 33.96 -19.74 27.59
CA ALA A 209 33.68 -20.21 26.22
C ALA A 209 32.46 -21.10 25.89
N HIS A 210 31.56 -20.60 25.02
CA HIS A 210 31.34 -21.15 23.67
C HIS A 210 30.45 -20.24 22.82
N ALA A 211 30.87 -20.05 21.57
CA ALA A 211 30.23 -19.28 20.52
C ALA A 211 28.95 -19.94 20.00
N ARG A 212 27.98 -19.11 19.55
CA ARG A 212 27.06 -19.46 18.45
C ARG A 212 26.44 -18.21 17.83
N ASP A 213 26.62 -18.13 16.51
CA ASP A 213 25.95 -17.25 15.55
C ASP A 213 24.45 -17.16 15.76
N ARG A 214 23.93 -15.94 15.72
CA ARG A 214 22.55 -15.65 15.32
C ARG A 214 22.54 -14.41 14.42
N THR A 215 22.10 -14.66 13.20
CA THR A 215 21.70 -13.68 12.19
C THR A 215 20.62 -12.75 12.74
N ALA A 216 20.92 -11.45 12.79
CA ALA A 216 19.98 -10.40 13.16
C ALA A 216 19.20 -9.93 11.93
N SER A 217 17.87 -9.95 12.06
CA SER A 217 16.91 -9.36 11.15
C SER A 217 17.04 -7.83 11.21
N ALA A 218 17.18 -7.19 10.05
CA ALA A 218 17.29 -5.75 9.92
C ALA A 218 15.98 -5.06 10.36
N ALA A 219 16.08 -4.17 11.33
CA ALA A 219 15.09 -3.15 11.64
C ALA A 219 15.50 -1.87 10.91
N THR A 220 14.54 -1.20 10.29
CA THR A 220 14.75 0.03 9.53
C THR A 220 15.17 1.16 10.49
N GLU A 221 16.47 1.42 10.58
CA GLU A 221 16.97 2.68 11.13
C GLU A 221 16.47 3.85 10.28
N PRO A 222 16.33 5.07 10.83
CA PRO A 222 16.13 6.27 10.02
C PRO A 222 17.37 6.48 9.14
N SER A 223 17.37 5.86 7.97
CA SER A 223 18.38 6.02 6.93
C SER A 223 18.23 7.40 6.32
N LEU A 224 19.34 8.14 6.21
CA LEU A 224 19.43 9.27 5.30
C LEU A 224 18.92 8.84 3.93
N PRO A 225 18.16 9.67 3.19
CA PRO A 225 17.47 9.26 1.97
C PRO A 225 18.40 8.49 1.03
N HIS A 226 18.17 7.18 0.92
CA HIS A 226 18.92 6.33 0.01
C HIS A 226 18.52 6.70 -1.41
N ARG A 227 19.48 7.22 -2.17
CA ARG A 227 19.25 7.59 -3.56
C ARG A 227 19.01 6.33 -4.41
N HIS A 228 17.82 6.24 -4.98
CA HIS A 228 17.59 5.36 -6.12
C HIS A 228 18.36 5.90 -7.34
N ARG A 229 19.22 5.06 -7.93
CA ARG A 229 19.70 5.29 -9.31
C ARG A 229 18.49 5.22 -10.24
N HIS A 230 18.39 6.18 -11.15
CA HIS A 230 17.39 6.22 -12.21
C HIS A 230 17.30 4.90 -12.99
N PRO A 231 16.11 4.45 -13.40
CA PRO A 231 15.98 3.54 -14.54
C PRO A 231 16.08 4.36 -15.83
N ASP A 232 17.07 4.04 -16.66
CA ASP A 232 17.06 4.42 -18.08
C ASP A 232 15.88 3.69 -18.73
N LEU A 233 14.85 4.44 -19.12
CA LEU A 233 13.76 3.92 -19.94
C LEU A 233 14.28 3.68 -21.36
N ARG A 234 14.73 2.47 -21.63
CA ARG A 234 14.72 1.88 -22.98
C ARG A 234 13.74 0.72 -23.00
N ALA A 235 12.68 0.91 -23.76
CA ALA A 235 11.81 -0.17 -24.21
C ALA A 235 12.59 -0.98 -25.24
N GLU A 236 12.85 -2.27 -24.96
CA GLU A 236 12.93 -3.34 -25.96
C GLU A 236 12.60 -4.70 -25.30
N ASP A 237 11.69 -5.43 -25.95
CA ASP A 237 11.57 -6.86 -26.15
C ASP A 237 11.95 -7.84 -25.02
N PHE A 238 10.92 -8.55 -24.52
CA PHE A 238 11.10 -9.88 -23.93
C PHE A 238 10.10 -10.89 -24.52
N SER A 239 10.65 -11.78 -25.34
CA SER A 239 10.07 -13.04 -25.73
C SER A 239 10.54 -14.17 -24.80
N ALA A 240 9.58 -15.01 -24.44
CA ALA A 240 9.63 -16.41 -24.03
C ALA A 240 10.97 -17.03 -23.57
N PHE A 241 11.01 -17.49 -22.30
CA PHE A 241 11.62 -18.77 -21.91
C PHE A 241 10.93 -19.31 -20.65
N SER A 242 10.19 -20.40 -20.82
CA SER A 242 9.69 -21.27 -19.74
C SER A 242 10.72 -22.39 -19.52
N HIS A 243 11.24 -22.51 -18.31
CA HIS A 243 11.95 -23.71 -17.86
C HIS A 243 11.44 -24.12 -16.48
N ASP A 244 11.08 -25.40 -16.40
CA ASP A 244 10.57 -26.13 -15.24
C ASP A 244 11.50 -26.09 -14.03
N SER A 245 10.91 -26.09 -12.83
CA SER A 245 11.52 -26.73 -11.65
C SER A 245 10.41 -27.16 -10.68
N GLU A 246 10.06 -28.44 -10.75
CA GLU A 246 9.28 -29.15 -9.75
C GLU A 246 10.05 -29.17 -8.42
N CYS A 247 9.49 -28.54 -7.38
CA CYS A 247 9.96 -28.69 -6.00
C CYS A 247 8.97 -29.57 -5.23
N GLU A 248 9.31 -30.85 -5.09
CA GLU A 248 8.65 -31.77 -4.16
C GLU A 248 8.89 -31.32 -2.71
N CYS A 249 7.79 -31.09 -1.97
CA CYS A 249 7.82 -30.72 -0.56
C CYS A 249 7.53 -31.97 0.30
N PRO A 250 8.45 -32.42 1.20
CA PRO A 250 8.21 -33.60 2.02
C PRO A 250 7.35 -33.24 3.23
N ARG A 251 6.03 -33.44 3.12
CA ARG A 251 5.12 -33.50 4.27
C ARG A 251 5.27 -34.86 4.97
N SER A 252 5.97 -34.89 6.10
CA SER A 252 5.96 -36.03 7.02
C SER A 252 5.33 -35.69 8.37
N ARG A 253 4.12 -36.26 8.55
CA ARG A 253 3.57 -36.86 9.77
C ARG A 253 4.35 -36.63 11.08
N GLN A 254 3.88 -35.68 11.88
CA GLN A 254 3.87 -35.79 13.34
C GLN A 254 2.84 -34.79 13.92
N GLN A 255 1.57 -35.19 14.01
CA GLN A 255 0.60 -34.51 14.86
C GLN A 255 -0.51 -35.47 15.27
N THR A 256 -0.30 -36.15 16.39
CA THR A 256 -1.40 -36.68 17.20
C THR A 256 -1.09 -36.36 18.67
N ARG A 257 -2.11 -35.87 19.38
CA ARG A 257 -2.18 -35.56 20.83
C ARG A 257 -1.82 -34.14 21.30
N SER A 258 -2.75 -33.20 21.04
CA SER A 258 -3.04 -32.09 21.96
C SER A 258 -4.43 -31.49 21.63
N GLY A 259 -5.50 -32.28 21.81
CA GLY A 259 -6.84 -31.95 21.34
C GLY A 259 -7.73 -31.11 22.27
N GLU A 260 -7.29 -30.77 23.49
CA GLU A 260 -8.20 -30.19 24.50
C GLU A 260 -7.87 -28.74 24.93
N ALA A 261 -6.80 -28.13 24.43
CA ALA A 261 -6.39 -26.77 24.84
C ALA A 261 -6.70 -25.64 23.82
N MET A 262 -7.20 -25.94 22.60
CA MET A 262 -7.38 -24.93 21.54
C MET A 262 -8.77 -24.29 21.48
N ALA A 263 -9.80 -24.90 22.10
CA ALA A 263 -11.17 -24.39 22.07
C ALA A 263 -11.35 -22.95 22.63
N PRO A 264 -10.74 -22.56 23.77
CA PRO A 264 -10.95 -21.20 24.30
C PRO A 264 -10.25 -20.12 23.45
N ALA A 265 -9.13 -20.44 22.81
CA ALA A 265 -8.43 -19.52 21.92
C ALA A 265 -9.22 -19.24 20.63
N ALA A 266 -9.85 -20.27 20.05
CA ALA A 266 -10.70 -20.12 18.86
C ALA A 266 -11.95 -19.27 19.16
N ALA A 267 -12.63 -19.50 20.28
CA ALA A 267 -13.79 -18.71 20.69
C ALA A 267 -13.41 -17.24 20.96
N ALA A 268 -12.27 -16.98 21.59
CA ALA A 268 -11.77 -15.63 21.81
C ALA A 268 -11.42 -14.91 20.49
N ALA A 269 -10.82 -15.61 19.52
CA ALA A 269 -10.52 -15.07 18.20
C ALA A 269 -11.80 -14.70 17.42
N VAL A 270 -12.83 -15.56 17.44
CA VAL A 270 -14.14 -15.27 16.82
C VAL A 270 -14.81 -14.08 17.49
N SER A 271 -14.81 -14.01 18.83
CA SER A 271 -15.36 -12.88 19.57
C SER A 271 -14.62 -11.57 19.26
N ALA A 272 -13.29 -11.60 19.13
CA ALA A 272 -12.48 -10.45 18.78
C ALA A 272 -12.77 -9.98 17.34
N ALA A 273 -12.88 -10.91 16.39
CA ALA A 273 -13.23 -10.61 15.00
C ALA A 273 -14.64 -10.01 14.87
N GLN A 274 -15.62 -10.53 15.61
CA GLN A 274 -16.97 -9.96 15.67
C GLN A 274 -16.97 -8.55 16.25
N THR A 275 -16.21 -8.31 17.32
CA THR A 275 -16.07 -6.98 17.94
C THR A 275 -15.44 -5.99 16.97
N ALA A 276 -14.36 -6.40 16.28
CA ALA A 276 -13.70 -5.58 15.26
C ALA A 276 -14.64 -5.25 14.08
N ARG A 277 -15.40 -6.24 13.60
CA ARG A 277 -16.41 -6.05 12.54
C ARG A 277 -17.52 -5.08 12.97
N ALA A 278 -17.99 -5.17 14.21
CA ALA A 278 -19.01 -4.27 14.74
C ALA A 278 -18.49 -2.83 14.88
N ALA A 279 -17.26 -2.65 15.40
CA ALA A 279 -16.60 -1.35 15.47
C ALA A 279 -16.43 -0.74 14.07
N ARG A 280 -15.94 -1.52 13.12
CA ARG A 280 -15.78 -1.11 11.72
C ARG A 280 -17.11 -0.71 11.08
N LYS A 281 -18.18 -1.48 11.28
CA LYS A 281 -19.54 -1.15 10.80
C LYS A 281 -20.03 0.19 11.39
N CYS A 282 -19.70 0.47 12.65
CA CYS A 282 -20.02 1.75 13.29
C CYS A 282 -19.26 2.92 12.65
N GLU A 283 -17.95 2.77 12.41
CA GLU A 283 -17.12 3.78 11.73
C GLU A 283 -17.61 4.06 10.32
N LEU A 284 -17.91 3.01 9.53
CA LEU A 284 -18.46 3.16 8.18
C LEU A 284 -19.80 3.88 8.18
N ARG A 285 -20.68 3.58 9.16
CA ARG A 285 -21.96 4.28 9.30
C ARG A 285 -21.75 5.74 9.65
N HIS A 286 -20.80 6.04 10.54
CA HIS A 286 -20.46 7.40 10.88
C HIS A 286 -19.90 8.16 9.67
N LEU A 287 -18.96 7.56 8.92
CA LEU A 287 -18.41 8.12 7.68
C LEU A 287 -19.51 8.35 6.63
N ALA A 288 -20.41 7.38 6.45
CA ALA A 288 -21.54 7.51 5.52
C ALA A 288 -22.45 8.67 5.94
N PHE A 289 -22.81 8.81 7.22
CA PHE A 289 -23.55 9.98 7.68
C PHE A 289 -22.78 11.29 7.47
N SER A 290 -21.46 11.28 7.70
CA SER A 290 -20.60 12.44 7.46
C SER A 290 -20.65 12.90 6.00
N ALA A 291 -20.57 11.95 5.06
CA ALA A 291 -20.62 12.21 3.62
C ALA A 291 -22.05 12.56 3.12
N ALA A 292 -23.09 11.84 3.56
CA ALA A 292 -24.48 12.05 3.10
C ALA A 292 -25.15 13.31 3.68
N SER A 293 -24.73 13.79 4.84
CA SER A 293 -25.40 14.89 5.58
C SER A 293 -25.30 16.28 4.94
N CYS A 294 -25.02 16.39 3.65
CA CYS A 294 -24.50 17.62 3.09
C CYS A 294 -25.54 18.42 2.31
N ALA A 295 -26.17 19.40 2.99
CA ALA A 295 -26.39 20.68 2.32
C ALA A 295 -25.08 21.08 1.63
N ARG A 296 -25.14 21.54 0.37
CA ARG A 296 -23.96 21.85 -0.48
C ARG A 296 -22.93 22.80 0.16
N HIS A 297 -23.26 23.45 1.28
CA HIS A 297 -22.43 24.42 2.00
C HIS A 297 -22.18 24.06 3.47
N SER A 298 -22.35 22.80 3.88
CA SER A 298 -21.98 22.43 5.24
C SER A 298 -20.44 22.52 5.42
N PRO A 299 -19.93 23.03 6.56
CA PRO A 299 -18.48 23.06 6.83
C PRO A 299 -17.82 21.69 6.70
N ARG A 300 -18.56 20.63 7.06
CA ARG A 300 -18.13 19.24 6.96
C ARG A 300 -17.88 18.82 5.51
N ARG A 301 -18.79 19.16 4.60
CA ARG A 301 -18.62 18.88 3.16
C ARG A 301 -17.37 19.55 2.61
N LEU A 302 -17.16 20.83 2.95
CA LEU A 302 -16.01 21.60 2.47
C LEU A 302 -14.69 21.00 2.96
N LEU A 303 -14.63 20.54 4.21
CA LEU A 303 -13.46 19.82 4.74
C LEU A 303 -13.26 18.47 4.07
N LEU A 304 -14.33 17.74 3.74
CA LEU A 304 -14.24 16.46 3.03
C LEU A 304 -13.76 16.65 1.58
N GLU A 305 -14.26 17.66 0.88
CA GLU A 305 -13.80 18.05 -0.46
C GLU A 305 -12.31 18.45 -0.44
N GLU A 306 -11.92 19.27 0.52
CA GLU A 306 -10.52 19.66 0.72
C GLU A 306 -9.64 18.45 1.08
N LEU A 307 -10.11 17.54 1.94
CA LEU A 307 -9.37 16.35 2.31
C LEU A 307 -9.11 15.47 1.09
N LEU A 308 -10.13 15.22 0.27
CA LEU A 308 -9.98 14.45 -0.97
C LEU A 308 -9.01 15.12 -1.95
N HIS A 309 -9.04 16.45 -2.06
CA HIS A 309 -8.06 17.18 -2.85
C HIS A 309 -6.63 16.95 -2.35
N ARG A 310 -6.41 17.03 -1.03
CA ARG A 310 -5.09 16.75 -0.42
C ARG A 310 -4.66 15.30 -0.56
N VAL A 311 -5.59 14.35 -0.44
CA VAL A 311 -5.32 12.94 -0.70
C VAL A 311 -4.95 12.71 -2.16
N GLY A 312 -5.58 13.41 -3.11
CA GLY A 312 -5.18 13.37 -4.52
C GLY A 312 -3.75 13.88 -4.75
N GLU A 313 -3.37 15.01 -4.15
CA GLU A 313 -1.98 15.51 -4.20
C GLU A 313 -0.99 14.50 -3.60
N LEU A 314 -1.36 13.88 -2.47
CA LEU A 314 -0.56 12.87 -1.79
C LEU A 314 -0.42 11.60 -2.65
N ASN A 315 -1.51 11.16 -3.27
CA ASN A 315 -1.54 10.00 -4.15
C ASN A 315 -0.59 10.16 -5.34
N ALA A 316 -0.57 11.33 -5.98
CA ALA A 316 0.29 11.60 -7.12
C ALA A 316 1.79 11.52 -6.82
N CYS A 317 2.22 11.71 -5.57
CA CYS A 317 3.63 11.68 -5.21
C CYS A 317 4.05 10.43 -4.41
N ALA A 318 3.12 9.77 -3.72
CA ALA A 318 3.41 8.62 -2.88
C ALA A 318 3.00 7.27 -3.52
N ASN A 319 2.01 7.24 -4.40
CA ASN A 319 1.53 5.99 -5.00
C ASN A 319 2.31 5.64 -6.27
N ALA A 320 3.57 5.21 -6.10
CA ALA A 320 4.48 4.92 -7.21
C ALA A 320 4.10 3.65 -7.99
N LYS A 321 3.45 2.67 -7.32
CA LYS A 321 2.94 1.44 -7.95
C LYS A 321 1.56 1.59 -8.60
N GLY A 322 0.76 2.56 -8.15
CA GLY A 322 -0.56 2.85 -8.71
C GLY A 322 -0.52 3.87 -9.86
N LYS A 323 -1.68 4.49 -10.17
CA LYS A 323 -1.76 5.48 -11.25
C LYS A 323 -1.47 6.90 -10.78
N GLY A 324 -1.43 7.15 -9.46
CA GLY A 324 -1.13 8.47 -8.90
C GLY A 324 -2.17 9.52 -9.24
N ARG A 325 -3.45 9.12 -9.29
CA ARG A 325 -4.59 9.99 -9.65
C ARG A 325 -4.76 11.16 -8.69
N GLN A 326 -5.15 12.32 -9.23
CA GLN A 326 -5.47 13.54 -8.49
C GLN A 326 -6.94 13.96 -8.62
N ASP A 327 -7.69 13.32 -9.51
CA ASP A 327 -9.07 13.68 -9.89
C ASP A 327 -10.13 13.07 -8.96
N MET A 328 -9.75 12.75 -7.72
CA MET A 328 -10.63 12.13 -6.73
C MET A 328 -11.66 13.14 -6.20
N THR A 329 -12.93 12.91 -6.50
CA THR A 329 -14.03 13.81 -6.13
C THR A 329 -14.92 13.25 -5.02
N VAL A 330 -15.56 14.15 -4.25
CA VAL A 330 -16.47 13.79 -3.15
C VAL A 330 -17.75 13.10 -3.60
N SER A 331 -18.15 13.27 -4.85
CA SER A 331 -19.39 12.70 -5.40
C SER A 331 -19.43 11.17 -5.28
N VAL A 332 -18.27 10.51 -5.39
CA VAL A 332 -18.16 9.06 -5.21
C VAL A 332 -18.48 8.65 -3.77
N LEU A 333 -17.98 9.40 -2.78
CA LEU A 333 -18.29 9.17 -1.37
C LEU A 333 -19.75 9.49 -1.05
N GLU A 334 -20.32 10.56 -1.60
CA GLU A 334 -21.74 10.90 -1.45
C GLU A 334 -22.62 9.77 -2.00
N ALA A 335 -22.36 9.29 -3.22
CA ALA A 335 -23.11 8.18 -3.83
C ALA A 335 -22.97 6.85 -3.06
N ALA A 336 -21.77 6.57 -2.51
CA ALA A 336 -21.55 5.43 -1.64
C ALA A 336 -22.33 5.57 -0.33
N ALA A 337 -22.28 6.73 0.30
CA ALA A 337 -22.99 7.01 1.55
C ALA A 337 -24.51 6.88 1.40
N ASP A 338 -25.09 7.46 0.35
CA ASP A 338 -26.52 7.34 0.03
C ASP A 338 -26.92 5.87 -0.15
N SER A 339 -26.11 5.12 -0.91
CA SER A 339 -26.33 3.69 -1.15
C SER A 339 -26.20 2.85 0.12
N TYR A 340 -25.30 3.21 1.03
CA TYR A 340 -25.07 2.50 2.30
C TYR A 340 -26.14 2.79 3.35
N LEU A 341 -26.66 4.03 3.40
CA LEU A 341 -27.65 4.50 4.36
C LEU A 341 -29.10 4.22 3.95
N THR A 342 -29.35 3.94 2.67
CA THR A 342 -30.68 3.55 2.19
C THR A 342 -31.19 2.37 3.01
N GLU A 343 -32.37 2.52 3.62
CA GLU A 343 -32.95 1.47 4.45
C GLU A 343 -33.22 0.20 3.62
N ASP A 344 -32.65 -0.90 4.06
CA ASP A 344 -32.85 -2.19 3.43
C ASP A 344 -34.33 -2.61 3.60
N ARG A 345 -35.01 -2.92 2.49
CA ARG A 345 -36.17 -3.82 2.60
C ARG A 345 -35.62 -5.13 3.16
N ALA A 346 -36.08 -5.52 4.35
CA ALA A 346 -35.55 -6.67 5.05
C ALA A 346 -35.44 -7.88 4.10
N ASN A 347 -34.21 -8.35 3.87
CA ASN A 347 -33.83 -9.48 3.01
C ASN A 347 -33.82 -9.27 1.48
N ASP A 348 -33.83 -8.06 0.93
CA ASP A 348 -33.60 -7.87 -0.51
C ASP A 348 -32.12 -8.11 -0.89
N PRO A 349 -31.79 -9.16 -1.67
CA PRO A 349 -30.41 -9.43 -2.10
C PRO A 349 -29.82 -8.29 -2.94
N THR A 350 -30.65 -7.55 -3.68
CA THR A 350 -30.20 -6.39 -4.48
C THR A 350 -29.69 -5.27 -3.58
N SER A 351 -30.40 -5.01 -2.47
CA SER A 351 -30.00 -4.03 -1.47
C SER A 351 -28.69 -4.43 -0.78
N ARG A 352 -28.53 -5.72 -0.44
CA ARG A 352 -27.27 -6.24 0.14
C ARG A 352 -26.09 -6.07 -0.81
N ALA A 353 -26.26 -6.41 -2.09
CA ALA A 353 -25.24 -6.20 -3.11
C ALA A 353 -24.86 -4.71 -3.26
N ARG A 354 -25.86 -3.82 -3.33
CA ARG A 354 -25.65 -2.37 -3.40
C ARG A 354 -24.87 -1.84 -2.19
N LYS A 355 -25.22 -2.31 -0.99
CA LYS A 355 -24.55 -1.95 0.25
C LYS A 355 -23.11 -2.44 0.28
N ALA A 356 -22.84 -3.65 -0.18
CA ALA A 356 -21.48 -4.18 -0.29
C ALA A 356 -20.59 -3.35 -1.24
N LEU A 357 -21.15 -2.94 -2.37
CA LEU A 357 -20.48 -2.02 -3.31
C LEU A 357 -20.13 -0.69 -2.63
N ALA A 358 -21.09 -0.10 -1.91
CA ALA A 358 -20.88 1.12 -1.14
C ALA A 358 -19.86 0.96 0.00
N CYS A 359 -19.92 -0.16 0.74
CA CYS A 359 -18.96 -0.49 1.80
C CYS A 359 -17.54 -0.47 1.26
N ALA A 360 -17.26 -1.11 0.12
CA ALA A 360 -15.93 -1.18 -0.44
C ALA A 360 -15.33 0.21 -0.70
N VAL A 361 -16.15 1.15 -1.18
CA VAL A 361 -15.73 2.55 -1.39
C VAL A 361 -15.43 3.26 -0.06
N LEU A 362 -16.36 3.16 0.89
CA LEU A 362 -16.21 3.79 2.20
C LEU A 362 -15.02 3.22 2.99
N GLU A 363 -14.78 1.91 2.90
CA GLU A 363 -13.64 1.23 3.53
C GLU A 363 -12.31 1.70 2.95
N GLY A 364 -12.18 1.80 1.62
CA GLY A 364 -10.98 2.32 0.98
C GLY A 364 -10.63 3.72 1.46
N PHE A 365 -11.61 4.61 1.60
CA PHE A 365 -11.38 5.95 2.12
C PHE A 365 -11.07 5.96 3.62
N LEU A 366 -11.75 5.10 4.39
CA LEU A 366 -11.54 5.00 5.83
C LEU A 366 -10.11 4.54 6.18
N GLU A 367 -9.50 3.65 5.37
CA GLU A 367 -8.08 3.27 5.54
C GLU A 367 -7.13 4.47 5.39
N VAL A 368 -7.36 5.34 4.41
CA VAL A 368 -6.56 6.57 4.26
C VAL A 368 -6.72 7.47 5.49
N ARG A 369 -7.96 7.66 5.98
CA ARG A 369 -8.21 8.46 7.20
C ARG A 369 -7.53 7.86 8.43
N HIS A 370 -7.55 6.55 8.59
CA HIS A 370 -6.84 5.83 9.65
C HIS A 370 -5.34 6.04 9.57
N TYR A 371 -4.76 5.92 8.37
CA TYR A 371 -3.34 6.21 8.17
C TYR A 371 -2.99 7.65 8.57
N LEU A 372 -3.72 8.64 8.06
CA LEU A 372 -3.50 10.07 8.36
C LEU A 372 -3.59 10.35 9.87
N SER A 373 -4.60 9.80 10.53
CA SER A 373 -4.77 9.90 11.98
C SER A 373 -3.59 9.27 12.73
N ALA A 374 -3.14 8.08 12.32
CA ALA A 374 -2.06 7.35 12.97
C ALA A 374 -0.69 8.01 12.79
N VAL A 375 -0.44 8.73 11.70
CA VAL A 375 0.83 9.41 11.46
C VAL A 375 0.92 10.82 12.04
N SER A 376 -0.21 11.43 12.40
CA SER A 376 -0.27 12.80 12.94
C SER A 376 0.71 13.07 14.09
N MET A 377 0.92 12.09 14.98
CA MET A 377 1.81 12.21 16.15
C MET A 377 3.26 11.79 15.88
N ARG A 378 3.57 11.30 14.67
CA ARG A 378 4.88 10.75 14.31
C ARG A 378 5.39 11.23 12.95
N MET A 379 4.96 12.40 12.50
CA MET A 379 5.31 12.98 11.20
C MET A 379 6.83 13.03 10.94
N LEU A 380 7.64 13.31 11.97
CA LEU A 380 9.10 13.36 11.87
C LEU A 380 9.77 12.00 11.57
N TRP A 381 9.04 10.90 11.76
CA TRP A 381 9.50 9.53 11.55
C TRP A 381 9.06 8.95 10.21
N ILE A 382 8.25 9.69 9.45
CA ILE A 382 7.83 9.29 8.11
C ILE A 382 8.97 9.59 7.13
N ASP A 383 9.25 8.65 6.23
CA ASP A 383 10.27 8.86 5.20
C ASP A 383 9.87 10.05 4.31
N PRO A 384 10.73 11.05 4.12
CA PRO A 384 10.45 12.20 3.27
C PRO A 384 10.16 11.80 1.82
N GLN A 385 10.73 10.70 1.32
CA GLN A 385 10.34 10.05 0.07
C GLN A 385 9.06 9.25 0.33
N LEU A 386 7.91 9.86 0.06
CA LEU A 386 6.61 9.36 0.52
C LEU A 386 6.28 7.98 -0.05
N SER A 387 6.74 7.67 -1.26
CA SER A 387 6.61 6.35 -1.91
C SER A 387 7.43 5.24 -1.23
N SER A 388 8.35 5.56 -0.33
CA SER A 388 9.07 4.57 0.48
C SER A 388 8.29 4.15 1.73
N ASN A 389 7.12 4.75 2.00
CA ASN A 389 6.26 4.37 3.12
C ASN A 389 5.18 3.38 2.65
N GLU A 390 5.43 2.08 2.82
CA GLU A 390 4.56 0.99 2.31
C GLU A 390 3.12 1.08 2.82
N ASP A 391 2.90 1.45 4.08
CA ASP A 391 1.56 1.63 4.67
C ASP A 391 0.78 2.76 3.99
N LEU A 392 1.46 3.84 3.60
CA LEU A 392 0.86 4.96 2.88
C LEU A 392 0.51 4.53 1.46
N GLU A 393 1.47 3.94 0.75
CA GLU A 393 1.28 3.46 -0.62
C GLU A 393 0.13 2.45 -0.70
N GLY A 394 0.06 1.50 0.24
CA GLY A 394 -1.00 0.51 0.33
C GLY A 394 -2.38 1.13 0.57
N SER A 395 -2.47 2.08 1.52
CA SER A 395 -3.72 2.80 1.79
C SER A 395 -4.21 3.62 0.60
N LEU A 396 -3.28 4.31 -0.10
CA LEU A 396 -3.60 5.12 -1.26
C LEU A 396 -4.01 4.27 -2.48
N MET A 397 -3.34 3.14 -2.71
CA MET A 397 -3.70 2.20 -3.76
C MET A 397 -5.09 1.60 -3.52
N ALA A 398 -5.37 1.16 -2.29
CA ALA A 398 -6.69 0.65 -1.92
C ALA A 398 -7.79 1.70 -2.12
N TRP A 399 -7.52 2.96 -1.77
CA TRP A 399 -8.44 4.06 -2.02
C TRP A 399 -8.62 4.36 -3.51
N GLU A 400 -7.55 4.38 -4.30
CA GLU A 400 -7.61 4.60 -5.74
C GLU A 400 -8.48 3.53 -6.43
N ASP A 401 -8.27 2.25 -6.11
CA ASP A 401 -9.07 1.14 -6.63
C ASP A 401 -10.55 1.25 -6.23
N ALA A 402 -10.80 1.57 -4.96
CA ALA A 402 -12.15 1.76 -4.42
C ALA A 402 -12.87 2.96 -5.07
N TRP A 403 -12.16 4.06 -5.27
CA TRP A 403 -12.69 5.25 -5.92
C TRP A 403 -12.99 5.02 -7.41
N GLU A 404 -12.15 4.27 -8.14
CA GLU A 404 -12.42 3.88 -9.53
C GLU A 404 -13.68 3.03 -9.63
N LEU A 405 -13.83 2.07 -8.73
CA LEU A 405 -15.04 1.24 -8.63
C LEU A 405 -16.28 2.12 -8.36
N GLY A 406 -16.20 3.07 -7.44
CA GLY A 406 -17.31 3.99 -7.18
C GLY A 406 -17.64 4.89 -8.38
N THR A 407 -16.62 5.37 -9.09
CA THR A 407 -16.79 6.17 -10.31
C THR A 407 -17.46 5.38 -11.43
N SER A 408 -17.05 4.12 -11.63
CA SER A 408 -17.59 3.26 -12.67
C SER A 408 -19.00 2.75 -12.34
N PHE A 409 -19.27 2.35 -11.10
CA PHE A 409 -20.49 1.60 -10.77
C PHE A 409 -21.46 2.34 -9.85
N LEU A 410 -21.03 3.25 -8.96
CA LEU A 410 -21.95 3.95 -8.06
C LEU A 410 -22.52 5.22 -8.69
N LEU A 411 -21.70 5.97 -9.42
CA LEU A 411 -22.12 7.22 -10.06
C LEU A 411 -23.03 7.03 -11.28
N LYS A 412 -23.05 5.82 -11.85
CA LYS A 412 -23.90 5.44 -12.99
C LYS A 412 -25.05 4.54 -12.46
N PRO A 413 -26.25 5.08 -12.18
CA PRO A 413 -27.35 4.31 -11.59
C PRO A 413 -27.71 3.06 -12.40
N GLU A 414 -27.59 3.11 -13.72
CA GLU A 414 -27.90 2.01 -14.63
C GLU A 414 -26.94 0.84 -14.41
N LEU A 415 -25.62 1.11 -14.32
CA LEU A 415 -24.62 0.07 -14.05
C LEU A 415 -24.70 -0.44 -12.61
N ARG A 416 -24.99 0.46 -11.64
CA ARG A 416 -25.23 0.09 -10.24
C ARG A 416 -26.35 -0.92 -10.13
N ASP A 417 -27.51 -0.58 -10.69
CA ASP A 417 -28.71 -1.39 -10.55
C ASP A 417 -28.57 -2.69 -11.37
N ALA A 418 -27.86 -2.64 -12.51
CA ALA A 418 -27.50 -3.83 -13.27
C ALA A 418 -26.64 -4.81 -12.47
N ILE A 419 -25.51 -4.35 -11.91
CA ILE A 419 -24.60 -5.26 -11.19
C ILE A 419 -25.24 -5.82 -9.92
N CYS A 420 -26.04 -5.03 -9.21
CA CYS A 420 -26.75 -5.49 -8.01
C CYS A 420 -27.85 -6.51 -8.38
N GLY A 421 -28.56 -6.29 -9.49
CA GLY A 421 -29.58 -7.21 -9.98
C GLY A 421 -28.99 -8.54 -10.47
N VAL A 422 -27.89 -8.50 -11.23
CA VAL A 422 -27.17 -9.72 -11.63
C VAL A 422 -26.62 -10.46 -10.41
N ALA A 423 -26.10 -9.74 -9.40
CA ALA A 423 -25.61 -10.36 -8.18
C ALA A 423 -26.73 -11.07 -7.40
N ALA A 424 -27.91 -10.45 -7.30
CA ALA A 424 -29.10 -11.07 -6.70
C ALA A 424 -29.54 -12.33 -7.47
N ASP A 425 -29.55 -12.28 -8.80
CA ASP A 425 -29.90 -13.43 -9.64
C ASP A 425 -28.90 -14.57 -9.50
N THR A 426 -27.61 -14.25 -9.46
CA THR A 426 -26.54 -15.22 -9.28
C THR A 426 -26.58 -15.82 -7.87
N SER A 427 -26.87 -15.02 -6.84
CA SER A 427 -27.08 -15.50 -5.47
C SER A 427 -28.27 -16.44 -5.38
N CYS A 428 -29.39 -16.12 -6.03
CA CYS A 428 -30.55 -17.02 -6.11
C CYS A 428 -30.19 -18.33 -6.82
N ALA A 429 -29.35 -18.28 -7.86
CA ALA A 429 -28.87 -19.48 -8.55
C ALA A 429 -28.02 -20.40 -7.67
N CYS A 430 -27.28 -19.84 -6.71
CA CYS A 430 -26.53 -20.64 -5.74
C CYS A 430 -27.45 -21.49 -4.84
N GLU A 431 -28.71 -21.09 -4.63
CA GLU A 431 -29.66 -21.83 -3.78
C GLU A 431 -30.14 -23.13 -4.43
N PHE A 432 -30.25 -23.16 -5.76
CA PHE A 432 -30.75 -24.33 -6.51
C PHE A 432 -29.67 -25.05 -7.34
N GLU A 433 -28.49 -24.47 -7.51
CA GLU A 433 -27.33 -25.10 -8.14
C GLU A 433 -26.11 -25.02 -7.19
N PRO A 434 -25.95 -25.98 -6.25
CA PRO A 434 -24.89 -25.96 -5.25
C PRO A 434 -23.48 -25.97 -5.83
N THR A 435 -23.30 -26.50 -7.04
CA THR A 435 -22.02 -26.48 -7.76
C THR A 435 -21.53 -25.05 -7.92
N LEU A 436 -22.42 -24.10 -8.26
CA LEU A 436 -22.05 -22.69 -8.40
C LEU A 436 -21.59 -22.09 -7.07
N ALA A 437 -22.25 -22.42 -5.95
CA ALA A 437 -21.86 -21.93 -4.64
C ALA A 437 -20.43 -22.36 -4.28
N GLY A 438 -20.10 -23.64 -4.54
CA GLY A 438 -18.74 -24.16 -4.35
C GLY A 438 -17.72 -23.45 -5.23
N LEU A 439 -18.02 -23.24 -6.52
CA LEU A 439 -17.12 -22.51 -7.43
C LEU A 439 -16.87 -21.07 -6.97
N ILE A 440 -17.89 -20.37 -6.45
CA ILE A 440 -17.75 -19.01 -5.91
C ILE A 440 -16.91 -18.99 -4.63
N GLU A 441 -17.12 -19.95 -3.72
CA GLU A 441 -16.35 -20.08 -2.49
C GLU A 441 -14.87 -20.37 -2.78
N ASP A 442 -14.60 -21.27 -3.71
CA ASP A 442 -13.26 -21.68 -4.13
C ASP A 442 -12.59 -20.69 -5.12
N GLN A 443 -13.33 -19.67 -5.59
CA GLN A 443 -12.92 -18.74 -6.64
C GLN A 443 -12.40 -19.46 -7.90
N ASP A 444 -13.12 -20.50 -8.33
CA ASP A 444 -12.70 -21.38 -9.41
C ASP A 444 -12.62 -20.67 -10.78
N ALA A 445 -11.66 -21.06 -11.62
CA ALA A 445 -11.46 -20.49 -12.94
C ALA A 445 -12.65 -20.71 -13.90
N GLU A 446 -13.49 -21.73 -13.68
CA GLU A 446 -14.72 -21.95 -14.46
C GLU A 446 -15.72 -20.79 -14.34
N LEU A 447 -15.63 -19.97 -13.28
CA LEU A 447 -16.44 -18.78 -13.11
C LEU A 447 -16.26 -17.79 -14.27
N PHE A 448 -15.08 -17.72 -14.90
CA PHE A 448 -14.85 -16.88 -16.07
C PHE A 448 -15.72 -17.29 -17.26
N MET A 449 -16.13 -18.55 -17.34
CA MET A 449 -17.07 -19.03 -18.36
C MET A 449 -18.52 -18.89 -17.92
N ILE A 450 -18.82 -19.07 -16.63
CA ILE A 450 -20.19 -19.07 -16.08
C ILE A 450 -20.76 -17.66 -15.92
N LEU A 451 -20.04 -16.75 -15.25
CA LEU A 451 -20.54 -15.42 -14.94
C LEU A 451 -20.99 -14.60 -16.16
N PRO A 452 -20.28 -14.59 -17.31
CA PRO A 452 -20.73 -13.82 -18.47
C PRO A 452 -22.04 -14.38 -19.06
N ARG A 453 -22.28 -15.70 -18.99
CA ARG A 453 -23.58 -16.31 -19.34
C ARG A 453 -24.69 -15.83 -18.41
N LEU A 454 -24.43 -15.78 -17.10
CA LEU A 454 -25.40 -15.32 -16.11
C LEU A 454 -25.71 -13.83 -16.23
N VAL A 455 -24.72 -12.99 -16.55
CA VAL A 455 -24.92 -11.56 -16.85
C VAL A 455 -25.87 -11.40 -18.04
N LEU A 456 -25.61 -12.10 -19.14
CA LEU A 456 -26.44 -12.03 -20.35
C LEU A 456 -27.86 -12.56 -20.12
N LEU A 457 -28.02 -13.68 -19.42
CA LEU A 457 -29.34 -14.20 -19.04
C LEU A 457 -30.11 -13.23 -18.15
N SER A 458 -29.44 -12.65 -17.15
CA SER A 458 -30.05 -11.64 -16.28
C SER A 458 -30.52 -10.43 -17.09
N GLY A 459 -29.74 -9.99 -18.08
CA GLY A 459 -30.10 -8.93 -19.03
C GLY A 459 -31.28 -9.28 -19.95
N LEU A 460 -31.43 -10.56 -20.34
CA LEU A 460 -32.61 -11.03 -21.08
C LEU A 460 -33.88 -11.03 -20.23
N ARG A 461 -33.75 -11.33 -18.92
CA ARG A 461 -34.88 -11.30 -17.98
C ARG A 461 -35.28 -9.88 -17.60
N SER A 462 -34.29 -9.01 -17.39
CA SER A 462 -34.49 -7.62 -17.01
C SER A 462 -33.59 -6.72 -17.87
N PRO A 463 -34.17 -5.87 -18.75
CA PRO A 463 -33.38 -5.00 -19.62
C PRO A 463 -32.43 -4.08 -18.85
N SER A 464 -32.76 -3.68 -17.62
CA SER A 464 -31.86 -2.86 -16.79
C SER A 464 -30.55 -3.58 -16.46
N HIS A 465 -30.55 -4.91 -16.36
CA HIS A 465 -29.35 -5.70 -16.07
C HIS A 465 -28.41 -5.76 -17.29
N LEU A 466 -28.91 -5.48 -18.49
CA LEU A 466 -28.13 -5.51 -19.72
C LEU A 466 -27.11 -4.37 -19.78
N ALA A 467 -27.31 -3.28 -19.03
CA ALA A 467 -26.38 -2.15 -18.99
C ALA A 467 -24.94 -2.60 -18.66
N LEU A 468 -24.78 -3.61 -17.80
CA LEU A 468 -23.46 -4.16 -17.48
C LEU A 468 -22.78 -4.82 -18.70
N ALA A 469 -23.52 -5.56 -19.51
CA ALA A 469 -23.01 -6.15 -20.72
C ALA A 469 -22.74 -5.10 -21.80
N GLN A 470 -23.58 -4.05 -21.87
CA GLN A 470 -23.45 -2.94 -22.83
C GLN A 470 -22.22 -2.07 -22.61
N GLU A 471 -21.78 -1.89 -21.35
CA GLU A 471 -20.54 -1.16 -21.05
C GLU A 471 -19.32 -1.83 -21.76
N ILE A 472 -19.34 -3.16 -21.88
CA ILE A 472 -18.26 -3.94 -22.50
C ILE A 472 -18.53 -4.20 -23.99
N LEU A 473 -19.78 -4.48 -24.35
CA LEU A 473 -20.28 -4.74 -25.69
C LEU A 473 -21.40 -3.75 -26.07
N PRO A 474 -21.07 -2.50 -26.45
CA PRO A 474 -22.07 -1.50 -26.82
C PRO A 474 -22.95 -1.92 -28.01
N GLU A 475 -22.44 -2.83 -28.84
CA GLU A 475 -23.11 -3.36 -30.03
C GLU A 475 -24.33 -4.24 -29.71
N LEU A 476 -24.57 -4.63 -28.45
CA LEU A 476 -25.70 -5.48 -28.06
C LEU A 476 -27.07 -4.86 -28.31
N GLU A 477 -27.20 -3.52 -28.27
CA GLU A 477 -28.46 -2.80 -28.51
C GLU A 477 -28.32 -1.63 -29.49
N ALA A 478 -27.28 -1.63 -30.34
CA ALA A 478 -27.18 -0.59 -31.36
C ALA A 478 -28.49 -0.57 -32.22
N PRO A 479 -29.03 0.61 -32.57
CA PRO A 479 -30.25 0.69 -33.38
C PRO A 479 -29.97 0.16 -34.79
N VAL A 480 -30.89 -0.64 -35.33
CA VAL A 480 -30.77 -1.24 -36.67
C VAL A 480 -30.68 -0.10 -37.67
N GLN A 481 -29.50 0.10 -38.24
CA GLN A 481 -29.37 0.94 -39.43
C GLN A 481 -30.20 0.29 -40.53
N GLU A 482 -31.05 1.06 -41.23
CA GLU A 482 -31.89 0.54 -42.31
C GLU A 482 -31.04 -0.25 -43.32
N GLY A 483 -31.27 -1.57 -43.39
CA GLY A 483 -30.52 -2.49 -44.27
C GLY A 483 -29.45 -3.35 -43.58
N ALA A 484 -29.16 -3.14 -42.30
CA ALA A 484 -28.27 -4.02 -41.53
C ALA A 484 -29.00 -5.30 -41.09
N GLN A 485 -28.27 -6.42 -41.04
CA GLN A 485 -28.77 -7.68 -40.46
C GLN A 485 -29.23 -7.44 -39.01
N PRO A 486 -30.32 -8.10 -38.55
CA PRO A 486 -30.80 -7.96 -37.18
C PRO A 486 -29.68 -8.31 -36.20
N TYR A 487 -29.60 -7.56 -35.09
CA TYR A 487 -28.52 -7.76 -34.14
C TYR A 487 -28.58 -9.16 -33.54
N PRO A 488 -27.42 -9.83 -33.41
CA PRO A 488 -27.38 -11.18 -32.86
C PRO A 488 -28.06 -11.33 -31.48
N PHE A 489 -28.08 -10.27 -30.65
CA PHE A 489 -28.75 -10.33 -29.34
C PHE A 489 -30.29 -10.33 -29.42
N ALA A 490 -30.87 -9.74 -30.46
CA ALA A 490 -32.31 -9.80 -30.70
C ALA A 490 -32.75 -11.24 -31.06
N GLU A 491 -31.90 -11.98 -31.78
CA GLU A 491 -32.11 -13.40 -32.06
C GLU A 491 -32.10 -14.22 -30.77
N LEU A 492 -31.18 -13.92 -29.84
CA LEU A 492 -31.13 -14.59 -28.54
C LEU A 492 -32.41 -14.33 -27.73
N ARG A 493 -32.93 -13.09 -27.74
CA ARG A 493 -34.21 -12.74 -27.10
C ARG A 493 -35.39 -13.45 -27.75
N GLN A 494 -35.40 -13.56 -29.08
CA GLN A 494 -36.42 -14.30 -29.84
C GLN A 494 -36.38 -15.80 -29.51
N ALA A 495 -35.18 -16.40 -29.47
CA ALA A 495 -34.98 -17.79 -29.12
C ALA A 495 -35.47 -18.09 -27.70
N LEU A 496 -35.20 -17.20 -26.73
CA LEU A 496 -35.75 -17.33 -25.38
C LEU A 496 -37.29 -17.28 -25.36
N GLY A 497 -37.88 -16.39 -26.17
CA GLY A 497 -39.33 -16.31 -26.33
C GLY A 497 -39.95 -17.60 -26.87
N GLN A 498 -39.27 -18.27 -27.81
CA GLN A 498 -39.72 -19.56 -28.36
C GLN A 498 -39.71 -20.68 -27.32
N LEU A 499 -38.80 -20.64 -26.35
CA LEU A 499 -38.76 -21.61 -25.25
C LEU A 499 -39.92 -21.46 -24.26
N SER A 500 -40.68 -20.35 -24.34
CA SER A 500 -41.77 -20.00 -23.40
C SER A 500 -41.31 -19.99 -21.93
N ILE A 501 -40.03 -19.68 -21.69
CA ILE A 501 -39.44 -19.58 -20.35
C ILE A 501 -39.44 -18.11 -19.96
N HIS A 502 -40.43 -17.71 -19.16
CA HIS A 502 -40.55 -16.33 -18.74
C HIS A 502 -40.21 -16.13 -17.26
N GLN A 503 -40.63 -17.04 -16.36
CA GLN A 503 -40.41 -16.97 -14.90
C GLN A 503 -40.51 -18.36 -14.23
N GLY A 504 -40.21 -18.42 -12.93
CA GLY A 504 -40.40 -19.61 -12.08
C GLY A 504 -39.43 -20.76 -12.35
N ASP A 505 -39.89 -22.00 -12.18
CA ASP A 505 -39.08 -23.22 -12.29
C ASP A 505 -38.40 -23.36 -13.67
N GLY A 506 -39.05 -22.87 -14.74
CA GLY A 506 -38.46 -22.87 -16.08
C GLY A 506 -37.22 -21.99 -16.17
N TRP A 507 -37.22 -20.85 -15.47
CA TRP A 507 -36.07 -19.95 -15.42
C TRP A 507 -34.94 -20.55 -14.59
N GLN A 508 -35.26 -21.16 -13.44
CA GLN A 508 -34.27 -21.87 -12.61
C GLN A 508 -33.62 -23.01 -13.39
N PHE A 509 -34.40 -23.80 -14.13
CA PHE A 509 -33.89 -24.83 -15.02
C PHE A 509 -32.93 -24.26 -16.08
N LEU A 510 -33.28 -23.14 -16.72
CA LEU A 510 -32.43 -22.51 -17.71
C LEU A 510 -31.12 -21.97 -17.10
N MET A 511 -31.19 -21.35 -15.92
CA MET A 511 -29.99 -20.90 -15.19
C MET A 511 -29.09 -22.06 -14.80
N ALA A 512 -29.64 -23.16 -14.25
CA ALA A 512 -28.88 -24.35 -13.92
C ALA A 512 -28.17 -24.93 -15.15
N LYS A 513 -28.87 -24.99 -16.30
CA LYS A 513 -28.25 -25.40 -17.56
C LYS A 513 -27.19 -24.43 -18.06
N ALA A 514 -27.38 -23.13 -17.87
CA ALA A 514 -26.38 -22.14 -18.22
C ALA A 514 -25.14 -22.18 -17.32
N ILE A 515 -25.25 -22.67 -16.08
CA ILE A 515 -24.10 -22.94 -15.20
C ILE A 515 -23.35 -24.18 -15.70
N GLN A 516 -24.06 -25.29 -15.91
CA GLN A 516 -23.51 -26.56 -16.41
C GLN A 516 -22.86 -26.42 -17.80
N GLY A 517 -23.36 -25.49 -18.62
CA GLY A 517 -22.90 -25.28 -19.99
C GLY A 517 -23.58 -26.17 -21.03
N PRO A 518 -23.34 -25.87 -22.32
CA PRO A 518 -23.95 -26.63 -23.40
C PRO A 518 -23.44 -28.07 -23.37
N GLY A 519 -24.38 -29.01 -23.24
CA GLY A 519 -24.11 -30.43 -23.09
C GLY A 519 -24.33 -31.23 -24.37
N GLN A 520 -24.41 -32.55 -24.21
CA GLN A 520 -24.89 -33.43 -25.28
C GLN A 520 -26.37 -33.15 -25.56
N ALA A 521 -26.74 -33.19 -26.83
CA ALA A 521 -28.11 -32.91 -27.26
C ALA A 521 -29.11 -33.83 -26.55
N ALA A 522 -30.12 -33.23 -25.93
CA ALA A 522 -31.22 -33.99 -25.34
C ALA A 522 -32.00 -34.78 -26.39
N ALA A 523 -32.61 -35.88 -25.97
CA ALA A 523 -33.44 -36.72 -26.85
C ALA A 523 -34.73 -36.01 -27.29
N ASP A 524 -35.25 -35.08 -26.50
CA ASP A 524 -36.49 -34.35 -26.76
C ASP A 524 -36.25 -33.03 -27.52
N GLU A 525 -37.28 -32.56 -28.22
CA GLU A 525 -37.20 -31.35 -29.04
C GLU A 525 -36.96 -30.10 -28.20
N ARG A 526 -37.59 -30.02 -27.02
CA ARG A 526 -37.42 -28.90 -26.09
C ARG A 526 -35.98 -28.83 -25.59
N GLY A 527 -35.40 -29.94 -25.15
CA GLY A 527 -34.00 -29.97 -24.73
C GLY A 527 -33.04 -29.60 -25.87
N ARG A 528 -33.30 -30.03 -27.11
CA ARG A 528 -32.52 -29.56 -28.29
C ARG A 528 -32.60 -28.05 -28.49
N ALA A 529 -33.78 -27.44 -28.31
CA ALA A 529 -33.95 -26.00 -28.43
C ALA A 529 -33.20 -25.25 -27.32
N VAL A 530 -33.24 -25.75 -26.08
CA VAL A 530 -32.47 -25.20 -24.95
C VAL A 530 -30.95 -25.29 -25.24
N GLU A 531 -30.46 -26.43 -25.71
CA GLU A 531 -29.04 -26.60 -26.07
C GLU A 531 -28.61 -25.67 -27.21
N ALA A 532 -29.46 -25.47 -28.22
CA ALA A 532 -29.19 -24.53 -29.30
C ALA A 532 -29.09 -23.08 -28.77
N PHE A 533 -30.01 -22.69 -27.88
CA PHE A 533 -29.99 -21.40 -27.21
C PHE A 533 -28.71 -21.21 -26.35
N LEU A 534 -28.32 -22.23 -25.57
CA LEU A 534 -27.12 -22.15 -24.71
C LEU A 534 -25.82 -22.00 -25.51
N ARG A 535 -25.73 -22.63 -26.69
CA ARG A 535 -24.58 -22.43 -27.59
C ARG A 535 -24.52 -21.00 -28.14
N GLN A 536 -25.67 -20.39 -28.46
CA GLN A 536 -25.70 -18.98 -28.86
C GLN A 536 -25.28 -18.08 -27.70
N LEU A 537 -25.84 -18.31 -26.50
CA LEU A 537 -25.49 -17.59 -25.27
C LEU A 537 -23.99 -17.68 -24.96
N GLU A 538 -23.40 -18.87 -25.10
CA GLU A 538 -21.96 -19.09 -24.92
C GLU A 538 -21.13 -18.26 -25.92
N GLY A 539 -21.57 -18.18 -27.18
CA GLY A 539 -20.94 -17.32 -28.18
C GLY A 539 -20.85 -15.86 -27.75
N PHE A 540 -21.92 -15.30 -27.19
CA PHE A 540 -21.91 -13.94 -26.62
C PHE A 540 -21.07 -13.83 -25.34
N SER A 541 -21.13 -14.84 -24.48
CA SER A 541 -20.33 -14.90 -23.25
C SER A 541 -18.83 -14.80 -23.57
N ILE A 542 -18.37 -15.52 -24.59
CA ILE A 542 -16.98 -15.47 -25.06
C ILE A 542 -16.65 -14.09 -25.64
N GLN A 543 -17.57 -13.47 -26.39
CA GLN A 543 -17.37 -12.12 -26.92
C GLN A 543 -17.24 -11.09 -25.78
N LEU A 544 -18.07 -11.20 -24.73
CA LEU A 544 -18.06 -10.31 -23.58
C LEU A 544 -16.69 -10.33 -22.89
N GLN A 545 -16.13 -11.52 -22.70
CA GLN A 545 -14.79 -11.70 -22.11
C GLN A 545 -13.67 -11.14 -23.00
N ARG A 546 -13.78 -11.28 -24.32
CA ARG A 546 -12.69 -10.97 -25.26
C ARG A 546 -12.61 -9.50 -25.68
N LYS A 547 -13.72 -8.77 -25.70
CA LYS A 547 -13.74 -7.39 -26.23
C LYS A 547 -12.96 -6.41 -25.35
N GLN A 548 -13.13 -6.49 -24.03
CA GLN A 548 -12.44 -5.66 -23.05
C GLN A 548 -12.12 -6.48 -21.79
N PRO A 549 -11.09 -7.36 -21.83
CA PRO A 549 -10.81 -8.31 -20.76
C PRO A 549 -10.50 -7.64 -19.42
N GLU A 550 -9.83 -6.48 -19.42
CA GLU A 550 -9.51 -5.74 -18.19
C GLU A 550 -10.77 -5.23 -17.49
N VAL A 551 -11.72 -4.68 -18.26
CA VAL A 551 -13.01 -4.20 -17.73
C VAL A 551 -13.83 -5.38 -17.23
N TRP A 552 -13.88 -6.47 -17.99
CA TRP A 552 -14.58 -7.69 -17.59
C TRP A 552 -14.03 -8.30 -16.31
N ASN A 553 -12.72 -8.41 -16.16
CA ASN A 553 -12.08 -8.95 -14.95
C ASN A 553 -12.42 -8.10 -13.73
N ARG A 554 -12.41 -6.78 -13.87
CA ARG A 554 -12.82 -5.85 -12.81
C ARG A 554 -14.30 -6.03 -12.46
N CYS A 555 -15.18 -6.14 -13.47
CA CYS A 555 -16.60 -6.45 -13.28
C CYS A 555 -16.81 -7.79 -12.56
N CYS A 556 -16.06 -8.84 -12.91
CA CYS A 556 -16.15 -10.16 -12.28
C CYS A 556 -15.80 -10.11 -10.80
N CYS A 557 -14.65 -9.53 -10.46
CA CYS A 557 -14.21 -9.41 -9.07
C CYS A 557 -15.26 -8.67 -8.22
N LEU A 558 -15.86 -7.62 -8.79
CA LEU A 558 -16.91 -6.87 -8.13
C LEU A 558 -18.22 -7.65 -8.01
N LEU A 559 -18.63 -8.32 -9.08
CA LEU A 559 -19.84 -9.15 -9.11
C LEU A 559 -19.75 -10.25 -8.04
N LEU A 560 -18.63 -10.96 -7.95
CA LEU A 560 -18.41 -12.01 -6.94
C LEU A 560 -18.53 -11.47 -5.51
N ARG A 561 -17.93 -10.32 -5.20
CA ARG A 561 -18.10 -9.67 -3.90
C ARG A 561 -19.57 -9.34 -3.61
N CYS A 562 -20.28 -8.83 -4.60
CA CYS A 562 -21.72 -8.55 -4.49
C CYS A 562 -22.56 -9.82 -4.32
N VAL A 563 -22.20 -10.93 -4.98
CA VAL A 563 -22.88 -12.23 -4.82
C VAL A 563 -22.70 -12.77 -3.41
N SER A 564 -21.47 -12.77 -2.89
CA SER A 564 -21.20 -13.22 -1.51
C SER A 564 -22.00 -12.40 -0.50
N ALA A 565 -22.06 -11.07 -0.66
CA ALA A 565 -22.87 -10.23 0.20
C ALA A 565 -24.39 -10.45 0.02
N ALA A 566 -24.84 -10.75 -1.19
CA ALA A 566 -26.22 -11.10 -1.46
C ALA A 566 -26.61 -12.46 -0.86
N ALA A 567 -25.70 -13.43 -0.78
CA ALA A 567 -25.93 -14.74 -0.18
C ALA A 567 -25.94 -14.71 1.36
N ASP A 568 -25.17 -13.80 1.96
CA ASP A 568 -25.04 -13.66 3.42
C ASP A 568 -26.33 -13.12 4.09
N SER A 569 -27.27 -14.03 4.36
CA SER A 569 -28.50 -13.76 5.09
C SER A 569 -28.24 -13.36 6.56
N THR A 570 -27.11 -13.78 7.12
CA THR A 570 -26.68 -13.48 8.49
C THR A 570 -26.18 -12.04 8.66
N CYS A 571 -25.89 -11.32 7.56
CA CYS A 571 -25.33 -9.97 7.61
C CYS A 571 -26.36 -8.90 8.06
N VAL A 572 -27.66 -9.21 8.02
CA VAL A 572 -28.76 -8.27 8.33
C VAL A 572 -29.32 -8.43 9.76
N ALA A 573 -29.06 -9.55 10.45
CA ALA A 573 -29.65 -9.86 11.75
C ALA A 573 -28.88 -9.35 13.00
N LEU A 574 -27.94 -8.41 12.81
CA LEU A 574 -27.17 -7.72 13.86
C LEU A 574 -27.13 -6.21 13.61
#